data_AF-A0A4U0XAM5-F1
#
_entry.id   AF-A0A4U0XAM5-F1
#
_cell.length_a   1.000
_cell.length_b   1.000
_cell.length_c   1.000
_cell.angle_alpha   90.00
_cell.angle_beta   90.00
_cell.angle_gamma   90.00
#
_symmetry.space_group_name_H-M   'P 1'
#
loop_
_entity.id
_entity.type
_entity.pdbx_description
1 polymer ?
#
loop_
_entity_poly.entity_id
_entity_poly.type
_entity_poly.pdbx_seq_one_letter_code
_entity_poly.pdbx_strand_id
1 'polypeptide(L)'
;EFRDISILWNEKLCTEWYPGIGDWQVYWHQFMPLQWFSKTHPEFDYVWNWETDARYVGNHYHFLEQIAAFSRNVPRKHLWERNQRFYFPEVHGTYQDYIDDTNSIIANATSRGLITPVWGPQSYSPKQEPLGPNPPRTSDQDNYTWGVNEEADLITLQPIWDPTKTGWDFKHKIWNFAEGKSPHFSPDKPLDPSFYDPSFETLPRRVFINTQVRLSKTILHAMHVENQAGRTMQAEMWPATVALQHGLKAVYAPHPNWLDRKWPAWYLDAVFNADGGKAARWGVEGDSVYNRDREVNFKGWSWYYTSYFPKVLYRRWLGWKAEDGLGNAGGEEWEKKHGRMCLPGMLLHPVKDVKEEQT
;
A
#
# COMPACT_ATOMS: atom_id res chain seq x y z
N GLU A 1 11.69 6.26 29.79
CA GLU A 1 10.95 7.30 29.04
C GLU A 1 9.74 6.73 28.30
N PHE A 2 9.85 5.65 27.53
CA PHE A 2 8.72 5.10 26.76
C PHE A 2 7.90 3.97 27.43
N ARG A 3 8.12 3.65 28.72
CA ARG A 3 7.55 2.45 29.36
C ARG A 3 6.02 2.42 29.39
N ASP A 4 5.40 3.59 29.54
CA ASP A 4 3.93 3.72 29.64
C ASP A 4 3.25 3.97 28.28
N ILE A 5 4.01 3.99 27.18
CA ILE A 5 3.52 4.19 25.80
C ILE A 5 4.05 3.14 24.82
N SER A 6 4.67 2.07 25.33
CA SER A 6 5.19 0.96 24.54
C SER A 6 4.58 -0.35 25.01
N ILE A 7 4.10 -1.15 24.06
CA ILE A 7 3.56 -2.47 24.34
C ILE A 7 4.45 -3.51 23.67
N LEU A 8 4.93 -4.47 24.45
CA LEU A 8 5.71 -5.59 23.96
C LEU A 8 4.78 -6.76 23.63
N TRP A 9 5.03 -7.39 22.49
CA TRP A 9 4.34 -8.59 22.04
C TRP A 9 5.36 -9.59 21.46
N ASN A 10 4.95 -10.84 21.25
CA ASN A 10 5.76 -11.85 20.59
C ASN A 10 4.88 -12.77 19.72
N GLU A 11 5.50 -13.60 18.89
CA GLU A 11 4.77 -14.47 17.95
C GLU A 11 3.87 -15.51 18.63
N LYS A 12 4.17 -15.90 19.88
CA LYS A 12 3.34 -16.85 20.63
C LYS A 12 1.90 -16.36 20.76
N LEU A 13 1.72 -15.05 20.96
CA LEU A 13 0.41 -14.41 20.98
C LEU A 13 -0.41 -14.71 19.72
N CYS A 14 0.23 -14.64 18.54
CA CYS A 14 -0.41 -14.92 17.26
C CYS A 14 -0.81 -16.39 17.14
N THR A 15 0.02 -17.31 17.64
CA THR A 15 -0.28 -18.76 17.65
C THR A 15 -1.49 -19.09 18.51
N GLU A 16 -1.65 -18.40 19.65
CA GLU A 16 -2.76 -18.61 20.58
C GLU A 16 -4.07 -17.98 20.06
N TRP A 17 -3.98 -16.81 19.40
CA TRP A 17 -5.15 -16.10 18.86
C TRP A 17 -5.68 -16.68 17.55
N TYR A 18 -4.78 -17.14 16.68
CA TYR A 18 -5.10 -17.55 15.32
C TYR A 18 -4.55 -18.95 14.99
N PRO A 19 -4.89 -19.99 15.77
CA PRO A 19 -4.34 -21.34 15.60
C PRO A 19 -4.65 -21.96 14.23
N GLY A 20 -5.77 -21.57 13.61
CA GLY A 20 -6.23 -22.10 12.32
C GLY A 20 -5.40 -21.67 11.11
N ILE A 21 -4.50 -20.69 11.24
CA ILE A 21 -3.67 -20.22 10.12
C ILE A 21 -2.56 -21.22 9.82
N GLY A 22 -1.92 -21.79 10.85
CA GLY A 22 -0.86 -22.78 10.72
C GLY A 22 0.53 -22.22 10.37
N ASP A 23 0.65 -20.90 10.21
CA ASP A 23 1.89 -20.15 10.01
C ASP A 23 1.74 -18.75 10.63
N TRP A 24 2.76 -18.28 11.35
CA TRP A 24 2.73 -17.01 12.08
C TRP A 24 4.00 -16.18 11.89
N GLN A 25 4.82 -16.52 10.88
CA GLN A 25 6.01 -15.75 10.58
C GLN A 25 5.65 -14.28 10.36
N VAL A 26 6.28 -13.38 11.13
CA VAL A 26 6.04 -11.94 11.03
C VAL A 26 6.24 -11.45 9.61
N TYR A 27 7.17 -12.03 8.86
CA TYR A 27 7.41 -11.70 7.45
C TYR A 27 6.12 -11.72 6.60
N TRP A 28 5.23 -12.69 6.82
CA TRP A 28 3.96 -12.83 6.10
C TRP A 28 2.79 -12.12 6.78
N HIS A 29 2.83 -11.96 8.10
CA HIS A 29 1.66 -11.59 8.91
C HIS A 29 1.89 -10.38 9.82
N GLN A 30 2.58 -9.36 9.29
CA GLN A 30 3.01 -8.15 10.02
C GLN A 30 1.90 -7.40 10.76
N PHE A 31 0.64 -7.55 10.33
CA PHE A 31 -0.50 -6.84 10.92
C PHE A 31 -1.17 -7.56 12.11
N MET A 32 -0.86 -8.83 12.38
CA MET A 32 -1.44 -9.59 13.51
C MET A 32 -1.35 -8.87 14.87
N PRO A 33 -0.21 -8.25 15.23
CA PRO A 33 -0.07 -7.49 16.46
C PRO A 33 -1.01 -6.28 16.53
N LEU A 34 -1.33 -5.64 15.40
CA LEU A 34 -2.23 -4.49 15.38
C LEU A 34 -3.68 -4.89 15.64
N GLN A 35 -4.09 -6.09 15.22
CA GLN A 35 -5.42 -6.62 15.58
C GLN A 35 -5.52 -6.87 17.07
N TRP A 36 -4.49 -7.46 17.67
CA TRP A 36 -4.43 -7.64 19.12
C TRP A 36 -4.44 -6.29 19.86
N PHE A 37 -3.64 -5.33 19.41
CA PHE A 37 -3.62 -3.98 19.97
C PHE A 37 -5.00 -3.35 19.93
N SER A 38 -5.67 -3.32 18.77
CA SER A 38 -6.99 -2.71 18.61
C SER A 38 -8.09 -3.41 19.44
N LYS A 39 -7.96 -4.72 19.70
CA LYS A 39 -8.89 -5.47 20.56
C LYS A 39 -8.66 -5.23 22.05
N THR A 40 -7.44 -4.94 22.46
CA THR A 40 -7.07 -4.72 23.88
C THR A 40 -7.04 -3.25 24.27
N HIS A 41 -6.97 -2.35 23.29
CA HIS A 41 -6.98 -0.90 23.44
C HIS A 41 -8.09 -0.30 22.55
N PRO A 42 -9.36 -0.56 22.89
CA PRO A 42 -10.51 -0.17 22.06
C PRO A 42 -10.77 1.34 22.01
N GLU A 43 -10.05 2.15 22.80
CA GLU A 43 -10.10 3.61 22.82
C GLU A 43 -9.51 4.27 21.57
N PHE A 44 -8.75 3.54 20.76
CA PHE A 44 -8.19 4.03 19.50
C PHE A 44 -9.07 3.65 18.31
N ASP A 45 -9.58 4.65 17.61
CA ASP A 45 -10.38 4.43 16.38
C ASP A 45 -9.52 4.17 15.15
N TYR A 46 -8.28 4.68 15.13
CA TYR A 46 -7.35 4.56 14.01
C TYR A 46 -5.92 4.31 14.50
N VAL A 47 -5.21 3.44 13.78
CA VAL A 47 -3.82 3.06 14.07
C VAL A 47 -2.97 3.25 12.83
N TRP A 48 -1.82 3.89 12.98
CA TRP A 48 -0.80 3.96 11.94
C TRP A 48 0.21 2.82 12.12
N ASN A 49 0.35 1.96 11.12
CA ASN A 49 1.52 1.10 11.01
C ASN A 49 2.64 1.91 10.37
N TRP A 50 3.79 2.01 11.02
CA TRP A 50 4.91 2.83 10.55
C TRP A 50 6.22 2.06 10.67
N GLU A 51 6.87 1.77 9.54
CA GLU A 51 8.11 0.99 9.56
C GLU A 51 9.28 1.82 10.10
N THR A 52 10.18 1.16 10.84
CA THR A 52 11.27 1.82 11.57
C THR A 52 12.36 2.41 10.68
N ASP A 53 12.39 2.05 9.42
CA ASP A 53 13.30 2.54 8.38
C ASP A 53 12.62 3.55 7.43
N ALA A 54 11.37 3.93 7.68
CA ALA A 54 10.76 5.10 7.05
C ALA A 54 11.15 6.38 7.80
N ARG A 55 11.46 7.45 7.07
CA ARG A 55 11.71 8.79 7.62
C ARG A 55 10.81 9.80 6.95
N TYR A 56 10.44 10.83 7.69
CA TYR A 56 9.79 12.01 7.16
C TYR A 56 10.56 13.25 7.61
N VAL A 57 11.06 14.04 6.66
CA VAL A 57 11.84 15.27 6.93
C VAL A 57 10.94 16.52 6.98
N GLY A 58 9.67 16.34 7.35
CA GLY A 58 8.70 17.42 7.52
C GLY A 58 7.92 17.29 8.83
N ASN A 59 6.80 18.01 8.94
CA ASN A 59 5.93 17.95 10.11
C ASN A 59 4.88 16.83 9.96
N HIS A 60 4.98 15.78 10.78
CA HIS A 60 4.10 14.61 10.72
C HIS A 60 2.62 14.97 10.87
N TYR A 61 2.26 15.93 11.72
CA TYR A 61 0.87 16.35 11.87
C TYR A 61 0.30 16.86 10.55
N HIS A 62 0.99 17.78 9.87
CA HIS A 62 0.53 18.30 8.58
C HIS A 62 0.44 17.22 7.51
N PHE A 63 1.36 16.26 7.50
CA PHE A 63 1.33 15.17 6.53
C PHE A 63 0.16 14.23 6.78
N LEU A 64 0.03 13.71 8.01
CA LEU A 64 -0.98 12.72 8.38
C LEU A 64 -2.41 13.30 8.33
N GLU A 65 -2.59 14.57 8.70
CA GLU A 65 -3.89 15.25 8.59
C GLU A 65 -4.30 15.49 7.14
N GLN A 66 -3.36 15.85 6.25
CA GLN A 66 -3.68 16.09 4.84
C GLN A 66 -4.05 14.81 4.10
N ILE A 67 -3.34 13.70 4.33
CA ILE A 67 -3.70 12.40 3.73
C ILE A 67 -5.04 11.89 4.29
N ALA A 68 -5.32 12.08 5.57
CA ALA A 68 -6.62 11.75 6.15
C ALA A 68 -7.75 12.60 5.54
N ALA A 69 -7.55 13.92 5.42
CA ALA A 69 -8.50 14.83 4.81
C ALA A 69 -8.76 14.51 3.33
N PHE A 70 -7.71 14.20 2.56
CA PHE A 70 -7.85 13.71 1.18
C PHE A 70 -8.73 12.46 1.16
N SER A 71 -8.36 11.41 1.92
CA SER A 71 -9.09 10.15 1.94
C SER A 71 -10.56 10.29 2.36
N ARG A 72 -10.87 11.22 3.27
CA ARG A 72 -12.24 11.51 3.70
C ARG A 72 -13.11 12.06 2.57
N ASN A 73 -12.54 12.85 1.67
CA ASN A 73 -13.25 13.50 0.57
C ASN A 73 -13.40 12.63 -0.69
N VAL A 74 -12.69 11.50 -0.75
CA VAL A 74 -12.76 10.59 -1.90
C VAL A 74 -14.05 9.75 -1.85
N PRO A 75 -14.89 9.73 -2.90
CA PRO A 75 -16.10 8.93 -2.97
C PRO A 75 -15.79 7.44 -3.19
N ARG A 76 -16.72 6.55 -2.78
CA ARG A 76 -16.63 5.10 -2.99
C ARG A 76 -16.80 4.68 -4.45
N LYS A 77 -17.54 5.46 -5.25
CA LYS A 77 -17.68 5.23 -6.70
C LYS A 77 -16.33 5.34 -7.39
N HIS A 78 -16.00 4.32 -8.18
CA HIS A 78 -14.72 4.20 -8.91
C HIS A 78 -13.47 4.17 -8.01
N LEU A 79 -13.64 3.97 -6.71
CA LEU A 79 -12.53 4.05 -5.76
C LEU A 79 -11.45 2.99 -6.02
N TRP A 80 -11.86 1.75 -6.23
CA TRP A 80 -10.93 0.64 -6.42
C TRP A 80 -10.17 0.73 -7.74
N GLU A 81 -10.77 1.31 -8.77
CA GLU A 81 -10.12 1.54 -10.06
C GLU A 81 -9.19 2.75 -9.99
N ARG A 82 -9.61 3.85 -9.33
CA ARG A 82 -8.75 5.02 -9.12
C ARG A 82 -7.55 4.71 -8.22
N ASN A 83 -7.71 3.84 -7.23
CA ASN A 83 -6.61 3.43 -6.36
C ASN A 83 -5.48 2.72 -7.12
N GLN A 84 -5.72 2.20 -8.33
CA GLN A 84 -4.71 1.50 -9.14
C GLN A 84 -3.73 2.46 -9.84
N ARG A 85 -4.11 3.73 -9.99
CA ARG A 85 -3.38 4.70 -10.81
C ARG A 85 -2.52 5.61 -9.92
N PHE A 86 -1.28 5.82 -10.33
CA PHE A 86 -0.40 6.82 -9.76
C PHE A 86 -0.80 8.23 -10.20
N TYR A 87 -0.66 9.19 -9.29
CA TYR A 87 -0.78 10.61 -9.61
C TYR A 87 0.59 11.26 -9.82
N PHE A 88 0.85 11.73 -11.03
CA PHE A 88 1.98 12.60 -11.37
C PHE A 88 1.49 14.00 -11.76
N PRO A 89 1.89 15.07 -11.03
CA PRO A 89 1.42 16.43 -11.32
C PRO A 89 1.75 16.92 -12.73
N GLU A 90 2.92 16.57 -13.28
CA GLU A 90 3.30 16.98 -14.65
C GLU A 90 2.49 16.27 -15.75
N VAL A 91 1.84 15.15 -15.41
CA VAL A 91 0.97 14.38 -16.33
C VAL A 91 -0.48 14.82 -16.17
N HIS A 92 -0.95 14.88 -14.93
CA HIS A 92 -2.38 14.98 -14.63
C HIS A 92 -2.84 16.39 -14.21
N GLY A 93 -1.92 17.33 -13.98
CA GLY A 93 -2.28 18.67 -13.50
C GLY A 93 -2.63 18.65 -12.01
N THR A 94 -3.80 19.18 -11.65
CA THR A 94 -4.26 19.20 -10.25
C THR A 94 -4.84 17.84 -9.81
N TYR A 95 -5.06 17.66 -8.51
CA TYR A 95 -5.76 16.49 -8.00
C TYR A 95 -7.19 16.37 -8.55
N GLN A 96 -7.87 17.49 -8.78
CA GLN A 96 -9.23 17.47 -9.33
C GLN A 96 -9.21 17.01 -10.78
N ASP A 97 -8.28 17.54 -11.59
CA ASP A 97 -8.09 17.12 -12.98
C ASP A 97 -7.77 15.62 -13.06
N TYR A 98 -6.90 15.12 -12.19
CA TYR A 98 -6.59 13.69 -12.08
C TYR A 98 -7.82 12.83 -11.75
N ILE A 99 -8.64 13.27 -10.79
CA ILE A 99 -9.85 12.53 -10.39
C ILE A 99 -10.86 12.51 -11.55
N ASP A 100 -11.07 13.64 -12.21
CA ASP A 100 -12.05 13.78 -13.30
C ASP A 100 -11.62 13.00 -14.55
N ASP A 101 -10.34 13.06 -14.93
CA ASP A 101 -9.76 12.26 -16.01
C ASP A 101 -9.89 10.76 -15.71
N THR A 102 -9.45 10.34 -14.52
CA THR A 102 -9.51 8.93 -14.10
C THR A 102 -10.94 8.40 -14.11
N ASN A 103 -11.89 9.16 -13.55
CA ASN A 103 -13.31 8.81 -13.56
C ASN A 103 -13.88 8.72 -14.98
N SER A 104 -13.46 9.60 -15.88
CA SER A 104 -13.88 9.60 -17.28
C SER A 104 -13.36 8.37 -18.03
N ILE A 105 -12.11 7.98 -17.81
CA ILE A 105 -11.53 6.76 -18.40
C ILE A 105 -12.26 5.52 -17.89
N ILE A 106 -12.54 5.44 -16.59
CA ILE A 106 -13.28 4.32 -15.98
C ILE A 106 -14.69 4.22 -16.53
N ALA A 107 -15.41 5.35 -16.61
CA ALA A 107 -16.78 5.38 -17.15
C ALA A 107 -16.82 4.94 -18.62
N ASN A 108 -15.86 5.41 -19.43
CA ASN A 108 -15.73 5.01 -20.83
C ASN A 108 -15.43 3.51 -20.96
N ALA A 109 -14.45 2.99 -20.22
CA ALA A 109 -14.12 1.57 -20.21
C ALA A 109 -15.32 0.70 -19.78
N THR A 110 -16.06 1.14 -18.76
CA THR A 110 -17.29 0.49 -18.29
C THR A 110 -18.37 0.46 -19.38
N SER A 111 -18.61 1.60 -20.05
CA SER A 111 -19.62 1.70 -21.13
C SER A 111 -19.32 0.79 -22.33
N ARG A 112 -18.04 0.45 -22.54
CA ARG A 112 -17.58 -0.47 -23.58
C ARG A 112 -17.52 -1.93 -23.12
N GLY A 113 -17.87 -2.21 -21.86
CA GLY A 113 -17.82 -3.55 -21.28
C GLY A 113 -16.40 -4.07 -21.05
N LEU A 114 -15.40 -3.19 -20.97
CA LEU A 114 -14.00 -3.59 -20.76
C LEU A 114 -13.69 -3.92 -19.30
N ILE A 115 -14.42 -3.29 -18.37
CA ILE A 115 -14.30 -3.48 -16.92
C ILE A 115 -15.69 -3.45 -16.26
N THR A 116 -15.77 -4.05 -15.08
CA THR A 116 -16.89 -3.87 -14.14
C THR A 116 -16.33 -3.22 -12.87
N PRO A 117 -16.58 -1.93 -12.63
CA PRO A 117 -16.09 -1.26 -11.43
C PRO A 117 -16.65 -1.88 -10.16
N VAL A 118 -15.84 -1.89 -9.09
CA VAL A 118 -16.29 -2.42 -7.80
C VAL A 118 -17.37 -1.52 -7.18
N TRP A 119 -18.49 -2.13 -6.78
CA TRP A 119 -19.58 -1.45 -6.09
C TRP A 119 -20.11 -2.31 -4.93
N GLY A 120 -19.73 -1.92 -3.71
CA GLY A 120 -20.03 -2.69 -2.49
C GLY A 120 -19.03 -3.81 -2.19
N PRO A 121 -19.32 -4.65 -1.19
CA PRO A 121 -18.47 -5.77 -0.79
C PRO A 121 -18.21 -6.76 -1.95
N GLN A 122 -16.99 -7.32 -2.01
CA GLN A 122 -16.66 -8.43 -2.92
C GLN A 122 -16.25 -9.66 -2.10
N SER A 123 -17.21 -10.25 -1.39
CA SER A 123 -16.95 -11.38 -0.50
C SER A 123 -16.25 -12.55 -1.22
N TYR A 124 -15.35 -13.25 -0.53
CA TYR A 124 -14.71 -14.44 -1.11
C TYR A 124 -15.69 -15.61 -1.26
N SER A 125 -16.74 -15.65 -0.45
CA SER A 125 -17.80 -16.66 -0.51
C SER A 125 -19.12 -16.10 0.01
N PRO A 126 -20.27 -16.72 -0.31
CA PRO A 126 -21.56 -16.35 0.25
C PRO A 126 -21.69 -16.51 1.77
N LYS A 127 -20.74 -17.21 2.43
CA LYS A 127 -20.73 -17.40 3.89
C LYS A 127 -20.02 -16.27 4.63
N GLN A 128 -19.28 -15.42 3.91
CA GLN A 128 -18.60 -14.28 4.52
C GLN A 128 -19.59 -13.13 4.63
N GLU A 129 -19.86 -12.73 5.87
CA GLU A 129 -20.69 -11.58 6.18
C GLU A 129 -19.85 -10.29 6.12
N PRO A 130 -20.11 -9.38 5.17
CA PRO A 130 -19.42 -8.10 5.10
C PRO A 130 -19.70 -7.25 6.35
N LEU A 131 -18.66 -6.59 6.87
CA LEU A 131 -18.80 -5.68 8.02
C LEU A 131 -18.98 -4.21 7.61
N GLY A 132 -18.68 -3.88 6.34
CA GLY A 132 -18.87 -2.56 5.79
C GLY A 132 -20.30 -2.28 5.33
N PRO A 133 -20.60 -1.02 4.98
CA PRO A 133 -21.94 -0.63 4.55
C PRO A 133 -22.29 -1.20 3.17
N ASN A 134 -23.56 -1.58 2.99
CA ASN A 134 -24.11 -1.83 1.67
C ASN A 134 -24.27 -0.52 0.89
N PRO A 135 -24.10 -0.52 -0.45
CA PRO A 135 -24.38 0.64 -1.26
C PRO A 135 -25.83 1.11 -1.07
N PRO A 136 -26.08 2.41 -0.84
CA PRO A 136 -27.44 2.91 -0.61
C PRO A 136 -28.30 2.96 -1.89
N ARG A 137 -27.68 2.78 -3.06
CA ARG A 137 -28.29 2.85 -4.39
C ARG A 137 -27.41 2.12 -5.40
N THR A 138 -27.87 2.00 -6.65
CA THR A 138 -27.02 1.45 -7.73
C THR A 138 -25.91 2.42 -8.10
N SER A 139 -24.80 1.91 -8.68
CA SER A 139 -23.67 2.76 -9.09
C SER A 139 -24.09 3.87 -10.06
N ASP A 140 -24.99 3.56 -11.01
CA ASP A 140 -25.46 4.53 -12.02
C ASP A 140 -26.25 5.69 -11.41
N GLN A 141 -26.91 5.46 -10.28
CA GLN A 141 -27.69 6.47 -9.56
C GLN A 141 -26.84 7.32 -8.59
N ASP A 142 -25.58 6.94 -8.34
CA ASP A 142 -24.70 7.72 -7.47
C ASP A 142 -23.87 8.72 -8.29
N ASN A 143 -24.05 10.01 -7.98
CA ASN A 143 -23.25 11.08 -8.55
C ASN A 143 -22.02 11.39 -7.67
N TYR A 144 -21.24 10.33 -7.37
CA TYR A 144 -20.05 10.40 -6.51
C TYR A 144 -20.33 10.96 -5.10
N THR A 145 -21.48 10.61 -4.53
CA THR A 145 -21.90 11.13 -3.21
C THR A 145 -21.67 10.15 -2.08
N TRP A 146 -21.72 8.84 -2.37
CA TRP A 146 -21.54 7.83 -1.34
C TRP A 146 -20.09 7.78 -0.83
N GLY A 147 -19.94 7.91 0.50
CA GLY A 147 -18.66 7.86 1.20
C GLY A 147 -17.87 9.16 1.21
N VAL A 148 -18.38 10.26 0.67
CA VAL A 148 -17.80 11.59 0.91
C VAL A 148 -18.04 11.98 2.37
N ASN A 149 -17.05 12.62 3.00
CA ASN A 149 -17.01 12.93 4.44
C ASN A 149 -16.91 11.71 5.38
N GLU A 150 -16.77 10.50 4.83
CA GLU A 150 -16.55 9.26 5.57
C GLU A 150 -15.04 9.01 5.72
N GLU A 151 -14.57 8.73 6.94
CA GLU A 151 -13.18 8.31 7.16
C GLU A 151 -12.86 7.01 6.41
N ALA A 152 -11.66 6.93 5.83
CA ALA A 152 -11.21 5.69 5.21
C ALA A 152 -10.79 4.67 6.26
N ASP A 153 -11.20 3.42 6.07
CA ASP A 153 -10.79 2.27 6.88
C ASP A 153 -9.34 1.88 6.64
N LEU A 154 -8.87 2.05 5.40
CA LEU A 154 -7.47 1.83 5.02
C LEU A 154 -6.96 3.06 4.25
N ILE A 155 -5.83 3.62 4.66
CA ILE A 155 -5.07 4.59 3.87
C ILE A 155 -3.72 3.98 3.52
N THR A 156 -3.40 3.91 2.23
CA THR A 156 -2.09 3.49 1.72
C THR A 156 -1.36 4.67 1.08
N LEU A 157 -0.03 4.61 1.08
CA LEU A 157 0.85 5.61 0.44
C LEU A 157 1.40 5.12 -0.92
N GLN A 158 0.94 3.96 -1.37
CA GLN A 158 1.14 3.42 -2.71
C GLN A 158 -0.20 2.97 -3.29
N PRO A 159 -0.34 2.93 -4.64
CA PRO A 159 -1.53 2.42 -5.28
C PRO A 159 -1.95 1.04 -4.77
N ILE A 160 -3.26 0.81 -4.77
CA ILE A 160 -3.88 -0.46 -4.41
C ILE A 160 -4.36 -1.12 -5.71
N TRP A 161 -3.86 -2.31 -6.00
CA TRP A 161 -4.04 -2.97 -7.29
C TRP A 161 -4.42 -4.45 -7.16
N ASP A 162 -4.91 -5.04 -8.25
CA ASP A 162 -5.28 -6.45 -8.35
C ASP A 162 -4.09 -7.28 -8.85
N PRO A 163 -3.55 -8.21 -8.04
CA PRO A 163 -2.33 -8.92 -8.42
C PRO A 163 -2.54 -10.09 -9.37
N THR A 164 -3.78 -10.49 -9.63
CA THR A 164 -4.12 -11.77 -10.25
C THR A 164 -3.40 -11.99 -11.59
N LYS A 165 -3.45 -11.00 -12.49
CA LYS A 165 -2.88 -11.08 -13.85
C LYS A 165 -1.46 -10.54 -13.97
N THR A 166 -0.82 -10.21 -12.85
CA THR A 166 0.56 -9.70 -12.83
C THR A 166 1.57 -10.83 -12.68
N GLY A 167 2.85 -10.51 -12.82
CA GLY A 167 3.98 -11.35 -12.49
C GLY A 167 4.54 -11.13 -11.08
N TRP A 168 3.77 -10.53 -10.16
CA TRP A 168 4.24 -10.25 -8.80
C TRP A 168 4.45 -11.53 -7.98
N ASP A 169 5.61 -11.64 -7.33
CA ASP A 169 6.12 -12.87 -6.74
C ASP A 169 5.24 -13.43 -5.61
N PHE A 170 4.51 -12.58 -4.89
CA PHE A 170 3.73 -12.99 -3.72
C PHE A 170 2.23 -13.18 -4.00
N LYS A 171 1.77 -13.07 -5.25
CA LYS A 171 0.33 -13.07 -5.59
C LYS A 171 -0.45 -14.34 -5.19
N HIS A 172 0.24 -15.44 -4.91
CA HIS A 172 -0.35 -16.71 -4.46
C HIS A 172 -0.14 -17.00 -2.97
N LYS A 173 0.44 -16.09 -2.19
CA LYS A 173 0.64 -16.27 -0.75
C LYS A 173 -0.68 -16.00 -0.02
N ILE A 174 -1.51 -17.05 -0.01
CA ILE A 174 -2.90 -17.07 0.43
C ILE A 174 -3.11 -18.33 1.28
N TRP A 175 -3.63 -18.17 2.49
CA TRP A 175 -3.81 -19.25 3.46
C TRP A 175 -5.31 -19.55 3.63
N ASN A 176 -5.66 -20.83 3.47
CA ASN A 176 -6.95 -21.42 3.84
C ASN A 176 -8.20 -20.82 3.16
N PHE A 177 -8.03 -20.07 2.05
CA PHE A 177 -9.14 -19.72 1.15
C PHE A 177 -9.55 -20.90 0.27
N ALA A 178 -8.58 -21.74 -0.13
CA ALA A 178 -8.83 -23.11 -0.55
C ALA A 178 -8.69 -24.01 0.67
N GLU A 179 -9.70 -24.83 0.96
CA GLU A 179 -9.81 -25.57 2.21
C GLU A 179 -8.56 -26.42 2.48
N GLY A 180 -7.92 -26.18 3.64
CA GLY A 180 -6.71 -26.89 4.08
C GLY A 180 -5.45 -26.60 3.26
N LYS A 181 -5.45 -25.61 2.36
CA LYS A 181 -4.29 -25.26 1.54
C LYS A 181 -3.65 -23.97 2.02
N SER A 182 -2.35 -24.03 2.26
CA SER A 182 -1.50 -22.89 2.61
C SER A 182 -0.10 -23.08 2.02
N PRO A 183 0.67 -22.00 1.78
CA PRO A 183 2.07 -22.11 1.36
C PRO A 183 2.92 -22.84 2.41
N HIS A 184 3.96 -23.54 1.97
CA HIS A 184 4.94 -24.20 2.84
C HIS A 184 6.35 -23.68 2.57
N PHE A 185 6.87 -22.87 3.50
CA PHE A 185 8.20 -22.28 3.37
C PHE A 185 9.27 -23.16 3.99
N SER A 186 10.38 -23.30 3.27
CA SER A 186 11.58 -23.99 3.72
C SER A 186 12.82 -23.21 3.29
N PRO A 187 14.00 -23.49 3.86
CA PRO A 187 15.23 -22.82 3.44
C PRO A 187 15.55 -22.97 1.94
N ASP A 188 15.17 -24.10 1.32
CA ASP A 188 15.33 -24.35 -0.12
C ASP A 188 14.24 -23.69 -0.98
N LYS A 189 13.06 -23.43 -0.40
CA LYS A 189 11.91 -22.79 -1.07
C LYS A 189 11.34 -21.69 -0.19
N PRO A 190 12.08 -20.58 0.02
CA PRO A 190 11.68 -19.53 0.96
C PRO A 190 10.41 -18.79 0.53
N LEU A 191 10.04 -18.92 -0.75
CA LEU A 191 8.84 -18.34 -1.33
C LEU A 191 7.83 -19.37 -1.82
N ASP A 192 8.06 -20.69 -1.66
CA ASP A 192 7.18 -21.74 -2.22
C ASP A 192 6.55 -21.39 -3.59
N PRO A 193 7.35 -21.22 -4.65
CA PRO A 193 6.87 -20.70 -5.93
C PRO A 193 5.87 -21.66 -6.63
N SER A 194 5.84 -22.93 -6.21
CA SER A 194 4.91 -23.94 -6.71
C SER A 194 3.50 -23.85 -6.11
N PHE A 195 3.33 -23.14 -4.99
CA PHE A 195 2.03 -23.04 -4.34
C PHE A 195 1.03 -22.24 -5.18
N TYR A 196 -0.04 -22.91 -5.58
CA TYR A 196 -1.12 -22.36 -6.38
C TYR A 196 -2.39 -23.21 -6.23
N ASP A 197 -3.54 -22.55 -6.31
CA ASP A 197 -4.85 -23.19 -6.44
C ASP A 197 -5.67 -22.43 -7.49
N PRO A 198 -6.38 -23.10 -8.41
CA PRO A 198 -7.19 -22.45 -9.44
C PRO A 198 -8.26 -21.49 -8.90
N SER A 199 -8.77 -21.71 -7.67
CA SER A 199 -9.73 -20.80 -7.04
C SER A 199 -9.19 -19.38 -6.87
N PHE A 200 -7.85 -19.23 -6.79
CA PHE A 200 -7.20 -17.94 -6.67
C PHE A 200 -7.39 -17.06 -7.90
N GLU A 201 -7.75 -17.58 -9.07
CA GLU A 201 -8.01 -16.72 -10.25
C GLU A 201 -9.31 -15.91 -10.11
N THR A 202 -10.22 -16.36 -9.24
CA THR A 202 -11.53 -15.71 -9.02
C THR A 202 -11.68 -15.09 -7.65
N LEU A 203 -10.71 -15.30 -6.75
CA LEU A 203 -10.73 -14.79 -5.40
C LEU A 203 -10.53 -13.26 -5.39
N PRO A 204 -11.53 -12.46 -4.95
CA PRO A 204 -11.40 -11.01 -4.88
C PRO A 204 -10.29 -10.63 -3.90
N ARG A 205 -9.22 -10.01 -4.42
CA ARG A 205 -8.09 -9.56 -3.62
C ARG A 205 -7.44 -8.31 -4.19
N ARG A 206 -6.73 -7.60 -3.31
CA ARG A 206 -6.01 -6.37 -3.61
C ARG A 206 -4.71 -6.36 -2.84
N VAL A 207 -3.74 -5.62 -3.36
CA VAL A 207 -2.39 -5.49 -2.80
C VAL A 207 -1.94 -4.04 -2.89
N PHE A 208 -1.06 -3.64 -1.99
CA PHE A 208 -0.29 -2.39 -2.05
C PHE A 208 1.13 -2.69 -1.57
N ILE A 209 2.13 -1.95 -2.02
CA ILE A 209 3.52 -2.20 -1.59
C ILE A 209 3.94 -1.21 -0.49
N ASN A 210 4.76 -1.70 0.43
CA ASN A 210 5.15 -1.11 1.71
C ASN A 210 4.00 -1.10 2.73
N THR A 211 4.30 -1.50 3.97
CA THR A 211 3.27 -1.70 5.00
C THR A 211 2.96 -0.45 5.81
N GLN A 212 3.46 0.74 5.44
CA GLN A 212 3.07 1.98 6.11
C GLN A 212 1.65 2.40 5.72
N VAL A 213 0.70 2.20 6.64
CA VAL A 213 -0.74 2.39 6.40
C VAL A 213 -1.45 2.94 7.63
N ARG A 214 -2.58 3.59 7.42
CA ARG A 214 -3.58 3.83 8.49
C ARG A 214 -4.65 2.76 8.41
N LEU A 215 -5.02 2.20 9.56
CA LEU A 215 -6.04 1.18 9.70
C LEU A 215 -7.09 1.65 10.71
N SER A 216 -8.37 1.59 10.36
CA SER A 216 -9.46 1.78 11.32
C SER A 216 -9.61 0.57 12.25
N LYS A 217 -10.23 0.79 13.41
CA LYS A 217 -10.69 -0.28 14.30
C LYS A 217 -11.60 -1.28 13.58
N THR A 218 -12.42 -0.82 12.63
CA THR A 218 -13.33 -1.66 11.85
C THR A 218 -12.57 -2.65 10.97
N ILE A 219 -11.58 -2.20 10.19
CA ILE A 219 -10.78 -3.12 9.36
C ILE A 219 -9.93 -4.06 10.22
N LEU A 220 -9.36 -3.58 11.33
CA LEU A 220 -8.62 -4.44 12.25
C LEU A 220 -9.52 -5.52 12.86
N HIS A 221 -10.78 -5.20 13.13
CA HIS A 221 -11.76 -6.20 13.54
C HIS A 221 -12.10 -7.19 12.41
N ALA A 222 -12.29 -6.72 11.17
CA ALA A 222 -12.53 -7.60 10.03
C ALA A 222 -11.37 -8.58 9.82
N MET A 223 -10.13 -8.07 9.82
CA MET A 223 -8.91 -8.88 9.75
C MET A 223 -8.83 -9.91 10.89
N HIS A 224 -9.23 -9.52 12.10
CA HIS A 224 -9.29 -10.42 13.25
C HIS A 224 -10.29 -11.57 13.04
N VAL A 225 -11.51 -11.29 12.54
CA VAL A 225 -12.54 -12.32 12.29
C VAL A 225 -12.06 -13.31 11.23
N GLU A 226 -11.45 -12.82 10.16
CA GLU A 226 -10.92 -13.68 9.10
C GLU A 226 -9.75 -14.54 9.59
N ASN A 227 -8.81 -13.94 10.34
CA ASN A 227 -7.69 -14.66 10.95
C ASN A 227 -8.16 -15.72 11.98
N GLN A 228 -9.18 -15.43 12.79
CA GLN A 228 -9.79 -16.41 13.71
C GLN A 228 -10.38 -17.60 12.98
N ALA A 229 -10.92 -17.37 11.79
CA ALA A 229 -11.44 -18.40 10.92
C ALA A 229 -10.35 -19.06 10.05
N GLY A 230 -9.07 -18.81 10.36
CA GLY A 230 -7.89 -19.43 9.74
C GLY A 230 -7.47 -18.82 8.41
N ARG A 231 -8.13 -17.75 7.93
CA ARG A 231 -7.85 -17.17 6.61
C ARG A 231 -6.94 -15.96 6.71
N THR A 232 -5.92 -15.91 5.86
CA THR A 232 -5.03 -14.77 5.74
C THR A 232 -4.34 -14.74 4.38
N MET A 233 -3.58 -13.68 4.12
CA MET A 233 -2.73 -13.53 2.94
C MET A 233 -1.40 -12.90 3.35
N GLN A 234 -0.45 -12.80 2.41
CA GLN A 234 0.77 -12.05 2.64
C GLN A 234 0.44 -10.59 3.03
N ALA A 235 1.30 -10.02 3.88
CA ALA A 235 1.07 -8.77 4.58
C ALA A 235 0.51 -7.65 3.67
N GLU A 236 1.14 -7.40 2.53
CA GLU A 236 0.78 -6.35 1.58
C GLU A 236 -0.55 -6.60 0.85
N MET A 237 -0.99 -7.85 0.74
CA MET A 237 -2.34 -8.18 0.27
C MET A 237 -3.40 -8.01 1.36
N TRP A 238 -3.03 -8.27 2.61
CA TRP A 238 -4.02 -8.63 3.63
C TRP A 238 -5.02 -7.49 3.95
N PRO A 239 -4.59 -6.28 4.35
CA PRO A 239 -5.55 -5.21 4.66
C PRO A 239 -6.41 -4.82 3.46
N ALA A 240 -5.82 -4.62 2.29
CA ALA A 240 -6.57 -4.18 1.12
C ALA A 240 -7.58 -5.23 0.64
N THR A 241 -7.24 -6.51 0.76
CA THR A 241 -8.16 -7.61 0.45
C THR A 241 -9.32 -7.68 1.43
N VAL A 242 -9.04 -7.60 2.73
CA VAL A 242 -10.09 -7.55 3.76
C VAL A 242 -11.01 -6.34 3.54
N ALA A 243 -10.44 -5.17 3.21
CA ALA A 243 -11.25 -4.00 2.91
C ALA A 243 -12.17 -4.21 1.70
N LEU A 244 -11.66 -4.80 0.62
CA LEU A 244 -12.45 -5.15 -0.56
C LEU A 244 -13.58 -6.13 -0.21
N GLN A 245 -13.24 -7.23 0.45
CA GLN A 245 -14.17 -8.32 0.74
C GLN A 245 -15.30 -7.89 1.68
N HIS A 246 -15.01 -7.06 2.68
CA HIS A 246 -16.02 -6.55 3.61
C HIS A 246 -16.65 -5.23 3.17
N GLY A 247 -16.32 -4.68 2.01
CA GLY A 247 -16.90 -3.41 1.51
C GLY A 247 -16.49 -2.16 2.30
N LEU A 248 -15.32 -2.20 2.92
CA LEU A 248 -14.73 -1.08 3.67
C LEU A 248 -14.07 -0.05 2.73
N LYS A 249 -13.89 1.18 3.20
CA LYS A 249 -13.33 2.26 2.38
C LYS A 249 -11.80 2.21 2.42
N ALA A 250 -11.17 1.75 1.35
CA ALA A 250 -9.71 1.77 1.19
C ALA A 250 -9.30 2.85 0.19
N VAL A 251 -8.37 3.73 0.57
CA VAL A 251 -7.93 4.85 -0.27
C VAL A 251 -6.41 4.83 -0.39
N TYR A 252 -5.91 4.81 -1.63
CA TYR A 252 -4.57 5.28 -1.92
C TYR A 252 -4.57 6.82 -1.86
N ALA A 253 -3.77 7.38 -0.94
CA ALA A 253 -3.60 8.83 -0.81
C ALA A 253 -2.29 9.25 -1.51
N PRO A 254 -2.34 9.92 -2.68
CA PRO A 254 -1.13 10.32 -3.36
C PRO A 254 -0.42 11.44 -2.61
N HIS A 255 0.87 11.27 -2.40
CA HIS A 255 1.75 12.25 -1.76
C HIS A 255 2.94 12.59 -2.67
N PRO A 256 3.68 13.68 -2.39
CA PRO A 256 4.88 14.00 -3.14
C PRO A 256 5.90 12.85 -3.08
N ASN A 257 6.26 12.35 -4.26
CA ASN A 257 7.34 11.40 -4.49
C ASN A 257 8.42 12.06 -5.33
N TRP A 258 9.65 12.01 -4.84
CA TRP A 258 10.79 12.66 -5.49
C TRP A 258 11.63 11.61 -6.19
N LEU A 259 12.14 11.95 -7.36
CA LEU A 259 12.95 11.05 -8.18
C LEU A 259 14.38 11.59 -8.26
N ASP A 260 15.34 10.67 -8.25
CA ASP A 260 16.78 10.97 -8.36
C ASP A 260 17.22 11.46 -9.74
N ARG A 261 16.31 11.48 -10.71
CA ARG A 261 16.53 11.92 -12.10
C ARG A 261 15.24 12.46 -12.70
N LYS A 262 15.39 13.26 -13.75
CA LYS A 262 14.24 13.73 -14.54
C LYS A 262 13.71 12.59 -15.42
N TRP A 263 12.42 12.29 -15.28
CA TRP A 263 11.67 11.44 -16.20
C TRP A 263 10.80 12.33 -17.09
N PRO A 264 10.78 12.16 -18.43
CA PRO A 264 9.75 12.77 -19.25
C PRO A 264 8.36 12.33 -18.76
N ALA A 265 7.44 13.28 -18.57
CA ALA A 265 6.13 13.01 -17.97
C ALA A 265 5.36 11.87 -18.65
N TRP A 266 5.31 11.86 -19.99
CA TRP A 266 4.67 10.81 -20.78
C TRP A 266 5.30 9.42 -20.55
N TYR A 267 6.62 9.36 -20.32
CA TYR A 267 7.33 8.10 -20.10
C TYR A 267 7.12 7.60 -18.68
N LEU A 268 7.09 8.51 -17.70
CA LEU A 268 6.73 8.20 -16.33
C LEU A 268 5.31 7.61 -16.26
N ASP A 269 4.34 8.24 -16.92
CA ASP A 269 2.97 7.73 -16.99
C ASP A 269 2.90 6.37 -17.68
N ALA A 270 3.54 6.21 -18.85
CA ALA A 270 3.53 4.95 -19.58
C ALA A 270 4.15 3.77 -18.81
N VAL A 271 5.10 4.04 -17.90
CA VAL A 271 5.74 2.99 -17.08
C VAL A 271 4.93 2.68 -15.81
N PHE A 272 4.56 3.69 -15.03
CA PHE A 272 3.95 3.47 -13.72
C PHE A 272 2.43 3.31 -13.78
N ASN A 273 1.79 3.88 -14.80
CA ASN A 273 0.38 3.70 -15.14
C ASN A 273 0.22 2.83 -16.41
N ALA A 274 1.10 1.85 -16.62
CA ALA A 274 0.93 0.86 -17.68
C ALA A 274 -0.38 0.09 -17.48
N ASP A 275 -1.17 -0.11 -18.54
CA ASP A 275 -2.53 -0.70 -18.46
C ASP A 275 -2.75 -1.95 -19.34
N GLY A 276 -1.68 -2.49 -19.93
CA GLY A 276 -1.73 -3.64 -20.83
C GLY A 276 -2.50 -3.37 -22.12
N GLY A 277 -2.67 -2.11 -22.51
CA GLY A 277 -3.53 -1.70 -23.63
C GLY A 277 -5.02 -1.82 -23.31
N LYS A 278 -5.39 -1.92 -22.03
CA LYS A 278 -6.77 -2.05 -21.56
C LYS A 278 -7.09 -0.89 -20.64
N ALA A 279 -7.88 0.05 -21.15
CA ALA A 279 -8.26 1.26 -20.40
C ALA A 279 -8.73 0.95 -18.97
N ALA A 280 -8.28 1.77 -18.01
CA ALA A 280 -8.55 1.65 -16.58
C ALA A 280 -8.05 0.35 -15.89
N ARG A 281 -7.06 -0.33 -16.48
CA ARG A 281 -6.38 -1.50 -15.91
C ARG A 281 -4.93 -1.18 -15.51
N TRP A 282 -4.71 -0.04 -14.87
CA TRP A 282 -3.39 0.43 -14.45
C TRP A 282 -2.71 -0.54 -13.48
N GLY A 283 -1.50 -1.00 -13.80
CA GLY A 283 -0.67 -1.83 -12.92
C GLY A 283 -1.22 -3.24 -12.64
N VAL A 284 -2.28 -3.69 -13.32
CA VAL A 284 -2.97 -4.97 -13.02
C VAL A 284 -2.89 -6.01 -14.14
N GLU A 285 -2.16 -5.74 -15.22
CA GLU A 285 -1.94 -6.67 -16.33
C GLU A 285 -0.48 -7.16 -16.36
N GLY A 286 -0.12 -7.94 -17.39
CA GLY A 286 1.21 -8.56 -17.51
C GLY A 286 2.38 -7.55 -17.67
N ASP A 287 2.08 -6.30 -18.00
CA ASP A 287 3.01 -5.17 -18.09
C ASP A 287 3.16 -4.37 -16.78
N SER A 288 2.52 -4.82 -15.70
CA SER A 288 2.58 -4.17 -14.38
C SER A 288 4.00 -3.79 -13.95
N VAL A 289 4.12 -2.57 -13.42
CA VAL A 289 5.36 -2.02 -12.86
C VAL A 289 5.84 -2.78 -11.62
N TYR A 290 4.93 -3.51 -10.97
CA TYR A 290 5.19 -4.32 -9.78
C TYR A 290 5.74 -5.72 -10.10
N ASN A 291 5.87 -6.07 -11.39
CA ASN A 291 6.56 -7.30 -11.77
C ASN A 291 8.04 -7.20 -11.44
N ARG A 292 8.63 -8.33 -11.02
CA ARG A 292 9.99 -8.41 -10.51
C ARG A 292 11.05 -7.81 -11.44
N ASP A 293 10.88 -8.00 -12.75
CA ASP A 293 11.77 -7.47 -13.79
C ASP A 293 11.62 -5.95 -14.02
N ARG A 294 10.54 -5.33 -13.53
CA ARG A 294 10.23 -3.90 -13.70
C ARG A 294 10.34 -3.07 -12.43
N GLU A 295 10.41 -3.70 -11.26
CA GLU A 295 10.60 -3.00 -9.97
C GLU A 295 11.87 -2.13 -9.94
N VAL A 296 12.84 -2.38 -10.84
CA VAL A 296 14.03 -1.55 -11.03
C VAL A 296 13.69 -0.06 -11.27
N ASN A 297 12.53 0.24 -11.84
CA ASN A 297 12.07 1.60 -12.10
C ASN A 297 11.86 2.41 -10.82
N PHE A 298 11.59 1.76 -9.68
CA PHE A 298 11.40 2.42 -8.39
C PHE A 298 12.72 2.76 -7.66
N LYS A 299 13.88 2.28 -8.14
CA LYS A 299 15.16 2.44 -7.41
C LYS A 299 15.58 3.89 -7.15
N GLY A 300 15.11 4.80 -7.98
CA GLY A 300 15.37 6.23 -7.88
C GLY A 300 14.31 7.02 -7.10
N TRP A 301 13.28 6.37 -6.54
CA TRP A 301 12.17 7.04 -5.86
C TRP A 301 12.50 7.37 -4.41
N SER A 302 11.94 8.44 -3.85
CA SER A 302 12.04 8.71 -2.41
C SER A 302 11.25 7.72 -1.56
N TRP A 303 10.34 6.94 -2.16
CA TRP A 303 9.44 6.04 -1.46
C TRP A 303 9.18 4.74 -2.22
N TYR A 304 9.97 3.71 -1.91
CA TYR A 304 9.74 2.32 -2.34
C TYR A 304 10.75 1.40 -1.64
N TYR A 305 10.36 0.20 -1.18
CA TYR A 305 11.21 -0.65 -0.34
C TYR A 305 12.59 -1.02 -0.92
N THR A 306 12.78 -1.02 -2.25
CA THR A 306 14.09 -1.31 -2.90
C THR A 306 14.87 -0.06 -3.28
N SER A 307 14.39 1.12 -2.93
CA SER A 307 15.03 2.37 -3.36
C SER A 307 16.34 2.64 -2.63
N TYR A 308 17.35 3.12 -3.37
CA TYR A 308 18.63 3.57 -2.77
C TYR A 308 18.64 5.08 -2.48
N PHE A 309 17.83 5.86 -3.21
CA PHE A 309 17.81 7.32 -3.13
C PHE A 309 17.50 7.89 -1.73
N PRO A 310 16.58 7.30 -0.93
CA PRO A 310 16.21 7.85 0.36
C PRO A 310 17.38 7.86 1.35
N LYS A 311 18.20 6.79 1.37
CA LYS A 311 19.39 6.73 2.22
C LYS A 311 20.41 7.81 1.83
N VAL A 312 20.62 8.03 0.54
CA VAL A 312 21.55 9.06 0.03
C VAL A 312 21.08 10.45 0.46
N LEU A 313 19.80 10.78 0.23
CA LEU A 313 19.22 12.06 0.65
C LEU A 313 19.30 12.26 2.16
N TYR A 314 18.94 11.25 2.94
CA TYR A 314 18.93 11.35 4.39
C TYR A 314 20.33 11.61 4.96
N ARG A 315 21.35 10.92 4.45
CA ARG A 315 22.75 11.16 4.86
C ARG A 315 23.21 12.57 4.54
N ARG A 316 22.97 13.05 3.32
CA ARG A 316 23.37 14.41 2.92
C ARG A 316 22.62 15.49 3.70
N TRP A 317 21.36 15.24 4.03
CA TRP A 317 20.56 16.13 4.88
C TRP A 317 21.10 16.21 6.32
N LEU A 318 21.67 15.13 6.85
CA LEU A 318 22.39 15.13 8.13
C LEU A 318 23.79 15.76 8.06
N GLY A 319 24.20 16.27 6.90
CA GLY A 319 25.54 16.81 6.66
C GLY A 319 26.61 15.76 6.39
N TRP A 320 26.24 14.50 6.17
CA TRP A 320 27.19 13.41 5.90
C TRP A 320 27.44 13.22 4.40
N LYS A 321 28.57 12.58 4.11
CA LYS A 321 28.91 12.12 2.76
C LYS A 321 28.03 10.94 2.33
N ALA A 322 27.61 10.97 1.07
CA ALA A 322 26.95 9.85 0.41
C ALA A 322 27.30 9.81 -1.07
N GLU A 323 27.53 8.59 -1.56
CA GLU A 323 27.82 8.31 -2.96
C GLU A 323 26.54 7.98 -3.75
N ASP A 324 26.40 8.58 -4.91
CA ASP A 324 25.37 8.26 -5.92
C ASP A 324 25.87 8.67 -7.32
N GLY A 325 24.96 8.88 -8.27
CA GLY A 325 25.29 9.37 -9.62
C GLY A 325 25.95 10.76 -9.67
N LEU A 326 25.97 11.52 -8.59
CA LEU A 326 26.69 12.80 -8.44
C LEU A 326 28.10 12.61 -7.84
N GLY A 327 28.51 11.38 -7.56
CA GLY A 327 29.75 11.05 -6.85
C GLY A 327 29.60 11.17 -5.33
N ASN A 328 30.74 11.23 -4.63
CA ASN A 328 30.76 11.35 -3.17
C ASN A 328 30.52 12.81 -2.74
N ALA A 329 29.26 13.16 -2.50
CA ALA A 329 28.81 14.51 -2.15
C ALA A 329 28.20 14.58 -0.74
N GLY A 330 28.21 15.78 -0.15
CA GLY A 330 27.90 16.01 1.27
C GLY A 330 29.15 16.09 2.14
N GLY A 331 28.99 16.16 3.46
CA GLY A 331 30.10 16.41 4.38
C GLY A 331 30.43 17.89 4.56
N GLU A 332 31.17 18.19 5.62
CA GLU A 332 31.51 19.56 6.04
C GLU A 332 32.16 20.39 4.92
N GLU A 333 33.13 19.83 4.18
CA GLU A 333 33.80 20.52 3.08
C GLU A 333 32.88 20.84 1.91
N TRP A 334 31.91 19.96 1.63
CA TRP A 334 30.91 20.22 0.59
C TRP A 334 29.96 21.33 1.02
N GLU A 335 29.53 21.31 2.29
CA GLU A 335 28.64 22.33 2.87
C GLU A 335 29.31 23.71 2.96
N LYS A 336 30.62 23.80 3.25
CA LYS A 336 31.38 25.06 3.22
C LYS A 336 31.33 25.75 1.86
N LYS A 337 31.27 24.96 0.77
CA LYS A 337 31.27 25.47 -0.61
C LYS A 337 29.87 25.70 -1.18
N HIS A 338 28.89 24.86 -0.84
CA HIS A 338 27.56 24.86 -1.46
C HIS A 338 26.42 25.22 -0.50
N GLY A 339 26.71 25.39 0.79
CA GLY A 339 25.72 25.53 1.85
C GLY A 339 25.19 24.19 2.35
N ARG A 340 24.44 24.22 3.46
CA ARG A 340 23.74 23.05 3.99
C ARG A 340 22.59 22.65 3.09
N MET A 341 22.34 21.34 2.99
CA MET A 341 21.20 20.82 2.24
C MET A 341 19.88 21.17 2.94
N CYS A 342 18.97 21.80 2.20
CA CYS A 342 17.58 22.00 2.62
C CYS A 342 16.68 21.08 1.78
N LEU A 343 15.88 20.26 2.45
CA LEU A 343 14.87 19.41 1.79
C LEU A 343 13.46 19.92 2.13
N PRO A 344 12.50 19.84 1.18
CA PRO A 344 11.09 20.01 1.51
C PRO A 344 10.61 18.84 2.40
N GLY A 345 9.35 18.86 2.83
CA GLY A 345 8.75 17.71 3.51
C GLY A 345 8.74 16.49 2.57
N MET A 346 9.58 15.50 2.86
CA MET A 346 9.75 14.30 2.03
C MET A 346 9.61 13.05 2.86
N LEU A 347 8.83 12.10 2.34
CA LEU A 347 8.88 10.72 2.80
C LEU A 347 10.06 10.00 2.15
N LEU A 348 10.82 9.31 2.98
CA LEU A 348 12.06 8.63 2.65
C LEU A 348 11.98 7.18 3.12
N HIS A 349 11.88 6.23 2.19
CA HIS A 349 11.84 4.79 2.51
C HIS A 349 12.49 3.96 1.39
N PRO A 350 13.48 3.10 1.72
CA PRO A 350 14.04 2.84 3.05
C PRO A 350 15.24 3.71 3.44
N VAL A 351 15.41 3.92 4.74
CA VAL A 351 16.59 4.52 5.37
C VAL A 351 17.17 3.52 6.38
N LYS A 352 18.11 2.69 5.90
CA LYS A 352 18.77 1.61 6.67
C LYS A 352 20.25 1.89 6.90
N ASP A 353 20.80 1.31 7.96
CA ASP A 353 22.22 1.35 8.33
C ASP A 353 22.79 2.78 8.33
N VAL A 354 22.08 3.67 9.00
CA VAL A 354 22.50 5.08 9.15
C VAL A 354 23.53 5.17 10.27
N LYS A 355 24.81 5.12 9.87
CA LYS A 355 25.96 5.41 10.74
C LYS A 355 26.84 6.42 10.04
N GLU A 356 27.30 7.43 10.78
CA GLU A 356 28.41 8.27 10.31
C GLU A 356 29.64 7.37 10.31
N GLU A 357 30.27 7.20 9.16
CA GLU A 357 31.55 6.51 9.13
C GLU A 357 32.54 7.39 9.90
N GLN A 358 32.98 6.94 11.07
CA GLN A 358 34.07 7.56 11.78
C GLN A 358 35.32 7.38 10.90
N THR A 359 35.75 8.45 10.25
CA THR A 359 37.02 8.52 9.53
C THR A 359 38.20 8.27 10.45
#